data_AF-A0A7V0IUD7-F1
#
_entry.id   AF-A0A7V0IUD7-F1
#
_cell.length_a   1.000
_cell.length_b   1.000
_cell.length_c   1.000
_cell.angle_alpha   90.00
_cell.angle_beta   90.00
_cell.angle_gamma   90.00
#
_symmetry.space_group_name_H-M   'P 1'
#
loop_
_entity.id
_entity.type
_entity.pdbx_description
1 polymer ?
#
loop_
_entity_poly.entity_id
_entity_poly.type
_entity_poly.pdbx_seq_one_letter_code
_entity_poly.pdbx_strand_id
1 'polypeptide(L)'
;MLEQIKIGRYCCAPSTQIENFRPLVGDDLIDELLELAADLRNIRICHINATPFGGGVAELLSREIPILKALKVQADWRIIHGDQEFFSITKSFHNAIQGQEFDLTDDIKHIYTQHNRKSAELLTSDYDVFIVHDPQPAALRYFNKNKKGKWIWRCHIDSSDPNPELWNFIRPYIESYDAVVFTLKEFVPPDLNVNLTEYILPAIDPFSSKNMELPEDVYRNAVANSGVDMRRP
;
A
#
# COMPACT_ATOMS: atom_id res chain seq x y z
N MET A 1 -20.01 1.45 7.55
CA MET A 1 -19.16 0.92 6.47
C MET A 1 -17.86 1.70 6.48
N LEU A 2 -16.70 1.07 6.26
CA LEU A 2 -15.43 1.81 6.11
C LEU A 2 -15.53 2.85 4.98
N GLU A 3 -14.87 3.99 5.19
CA GLU A 3 -14.83 5.08 4.22
C GLU A 3 -14.23 4.57 2.90
N GLN A 4 -14.89 4.90 1.78
CA GLN A 4 -14.39 4.59 0.44
C GLN A 4 -13.80 5.83 -0.19
N ILE A 5 -12.55 5.72 -0.59
CA ILE A 5 -11.90 6.79 -1.32
C ILE A 5 -12.29 6.66 -2.79
N LYS A 6 -13.12 7.60 -3.23
CA LYS A 6 -13.41 7.77 -4.64
C LYS A 6 -12.32 8.63 -5.24
N ILE A 7 -11.37 7.96 -5.86
CA ILE A 7 -10.41 8.64 -6.71
C ILE A 7 -11.20 9.22 -7.90
N GLY A 8 -11.14 10.56 -8.04
CA GLY A 8 -11.82 11.28 -9.11
C GLY A 8 -11.45 10.75 -10.50
N ARG A 9 -12.26 11.07 -11.51
CA ARG A 9 -12.07 10.57 -12.88
C ARG A 9 -10.70 10.97 -13.42
N TYR A 10 -9.73 10.07 -13.29
CA TYR A 10 -8.51 10.07 -14.07
C TYR A 10 -8.76 9.58 -15.50
N CYS A 11 -9.98 9.62 -16.04
CA CYS A 11 -10.29 9.18 -17.41
C CYS A 11 -9.47 9.88 -18.50
N CYS A 12 -8.73 10.94 -18.14
CA CYS A 12 -7.82 11.66 -19.03
C CYS A 12 -6.36 11.70 -18.52
N ALA A 13 -6.00 11.00 -17.44
CA ALA A 13 -4.58 10.93 -17.06
C ALA A 13 -3.84 9.99 -18.02
N PRO A 14 -2.63 10.34 -18.46
CA PRO A 14 -1.87 9.50 -19.39
C PRO A 14 -1.67 8.07 -18.84
N SER A 15 -1.49 7.92 -17.52
CA SER A 15 -1.34 6.62 -16.85
C SER A 15 -2.59 5.72 -16.94
N THR A 16 -3.76 6.25 -17.28
CA THR A 16 -4.97 5.43 -17.46
C THR A 16 -5.19 4.97 -18.90
N GLN A 17 -4.34 5.40 -19.82
CA GLN A 17 -4.25 4.85 -21.16
C GLN A 17 -3.07 3.88 -21.17
N ILE A 18 -3.36 2.59 -20.97
CA ILE A 18 -2.34 1.54 -20.80
C ILE A 18 -1.36 1.50 -21.99
N GLU A 19 -1.85 1.80 -23.19
CA GLU A 19 -1.04 1.94 -24.41
C GLU A 19 0.12 2.94 -24.29
N ASN A 20 -0.01 3.97 -23.45
CA ASN A 20 1.05 4.96 -23.24
C ASN A 20 2.30 4.35 -22.59
N PHE A 21 2.18 3.19 -21.94
CA PHE A 21 3.32 2.50 -21.35
C PHE A 21 4.12 1.69 -22.37
N ARG A 22 3.55 1.30 -23.53
CA ARG A 22 4.25 0.48 -24.54
C ARG A 22 5.60 1.07 -24.97
N PRO A 23 5.74 2.38 -25.26
CA PRO A 23 7.04 2.96 -25.60
C PRO A 23 8.07 2.90 -24.46
N LEU A 24 7.63 2.74 -23.20
CA LEU A 24 8.49 2.70 -22.02
C LEU A 24 8.92 1.28 -21.65
N VAL A 25 8.02 0.30 -21.79
CA VAL A 25 8.24 -1.07 -21.28
C VAL A 25 8.15 -2.18 -22.33
N GLY A 26 7.78 -1.84 -23.58
CA GLY A 26 7.61 -2.78 -24.68
C GLY A 26 6.21 -3.37 -24.78
N ASP A 27 5.93 -3.97 -25.94
CA ASP A 27 4.62 -4.53 -26.27
C ASP A 27 4.31 -5.81 -25.49
N ASP A 28 5.28 -6.73 -25.41
CA ASP A 28 5.13 -8.04 -24.77
C ASP A 28 4.63 -7.92 -23.32
N LEU A 29 5.19 -6.98 -22.55
CA LEU A 29 4.79 -6.78 -21.14
C LEU A 29 3.37 -6.23 -21.02
N ILE A 30 2.97 -5.35 -21.94
CA ILE A 30 1.62 -4.77 -21.92
C ILE A 30 0.58 -5.81 -22.33
N ASP A 31 0.91 -6.66 -23.30
CA ASP A 31 0.04 -7.76 -23.71
C ASP A 31 -0.15 -8.77 -22.58
N GLU A 32 0.93 -9.19 -21.91
CA GLU A 32 0.87 -10.04 -20.71
C GLU A 32 0.01 -9.41 -19.60
N LEU A 33 0.19 -8.11 -19.33
CA LEU A 33 -0.59 -7.40 -18.32
C LEU A 33 -2.10 -7.39 -18.64
N LEU A 34 -2.46 -7.23 -19.92
CA LEU A 34 -3.86 -7.25 -20.37
C LEU A 34 -4.48 -8.66 -20.23
N GLU A 35 -3.71 -9.71 -20.50
CA GLU A 35 -4.13 -11.10 -20.30
C GLU A 35 -4.36 -11.41 -18.81
N LEU A 36 -3.42 -11.04 -17.94
CA LEU A 36 -3.55 -11.22 -16.49
C LEU A 36 -4.74 -10.42 -15.92
N ALA A 37 -4.95 -9.18 -16.39
CA ALA A 37 -6.10 -8.39 -15.98
C ALA A 37 -7.43 -9.01 -16.44
N ALA A 38 -7.45 -9.67 -17.59
CA ALA A 38 -8.62 -10.35 -18.12
C ALA A 38 -9.10 -11.49 -17.20
N ASP A 39 -8.18 -12.20 -16.54
CA ASP A 39 -8.49 -13.26 -15.57
C ASP A 39 -9.11 -12.71 -14.27
N LEU A 40 -8.85 -11.45 -13.94
CA LEU A 40 -9.33 -10.78 -12.73
C LEU A 40 -10.65 -10.00 -12.91
N ARG A 41 -11.26 -10.01 -14.10
CA ARG A 41 -12.44 -9.16 -14.44
C ARG A 41 -13.64 -9.29 -13.48
N ASN A 42 -13.83 -10.48 -12.90
CA ASN A 42 -14.95 -10.76 -11.99
C ASN A 42 -14.54 -10.76 -10.51
N ILE A 43 -13.28 -10.42 -10.22
CA ILE A 43 -12.71 -10.40 -8.87
C ILE A 43 -12.78 -8.97 -8.33
N ARG A 44 -13.35 -8.83 -7.14
CA ARG A 44 -13.41 -7.55 -6.41
C ARG A 44 -12.28 -7.48 -5.41
N ILE A 45 -11.37 -6.51 -5.62
CA ILE A 45 -10.19 -6.28 -4.79
C ILE A 45 -10.45 -5.06 -3.91
N CYS A 46 -10.17 -5.18 -2.61
CA CYS A 46 -10.23 -4.08 -1.65
C CYS A 46 -8.84 -3.79 -1.07
N HIS A 47 -8.29 -2.63 -1.39
CA HIS A 47 -7.10 -2.09 -0.75
C HIS A 47 -7.50 -1.34 0.51
N ILE A 48 -6.79 -1.59 1.62
CA ILE A 48 -7.09 -1.02 2.93
C ILE A 48 -5.82 -0.45 3.54
N ASN A 49 -5.83 0.82 3.93
CA ASN A 49 -4.72 1.47 4.63
C ASN A 49 -5.22 2.48 5.68
N ALA A 50 -4.28 3.19 6.32
CA ALA A 50 -4.54 4.13 7.42
C ALA A 50 -5.02 5.52 6.99
N THR A 51 -4.55 6.04 5.85
CA THR A 51 -4.80 7.43 5.45
C THR A 51 -4.99 7.58 3.94
N PRO A 52 -5.94 8.41 3.49
CA PRO A 52 -6.10 8.73 2.07
C PRO A 52 -5.12 9.79 1.56
N PHE A 53 -4.42 10.50 2.46
CA PHE A 53 -3.52 11.59 2.11
C PHE A 53 -2.23 11.52 2.93
N GLY A 54 -1.12 11.92 2.32
CA GLY A 54 0.18 11.94 2.98
C GLY A 54 0.77 10.54 3.15
N GLY A 55 2.01 10.37 2.70
CA GLY A 55 2.74 9.10 2.78
C GLY A 55 2.74 8.30 1.47
N GLY A 56 3.71 7.39 1.36
CA GLY A 56 3.98 6.65 0.12
C GLY A 56 2.83 5.74 -0.32
N VAL A 57 2.10 5.11 0.62
CA VAL A 57 0.97 4.23 0.28
C VAL A 57 -0.19 4.99 -0.33
N ALA A 58 -0.54 6.17 0.21
CA ALA A 58 -1.60 6.99 -0.36
C ALA A 58 -1.22 7.51 -1.76
N GLU A 59 0.04 7.92 -1.96
CA GLU A 59 0.57 8.30 -3.27
C GLU A 59 0.49 7.12 -4.25
N LEU A 60 0.92 5.92 -3.85
CA LEU A 60 0.86 4.69 -4.63
C LEU A 60 -0.58 4.35 -5.04
N LEU A 61 -1.49 4.21 -4.08
CA LEU A 61 -2.87 3.81 -4.34
C LEU A 61 -3.63 4.86 -5.17
N SER A 62 -3.26 6.14 -5.08
CA SER A 62 -3.83 7.20 -5.93
C SER A 62 -3.55 6.98 -7.42
N ARG A 63 -2.51 6.22 -7.76
CA ARG A 63 -2.07 5.91 -9.14
C ARG A 63 -2.41 4.49 -9.57
N GLU A 64 -2.18 3.53 -8.68
CA GLU A 64 -2.41 2.11 -8.93
C GLU A 64 -3.90 1.80 -9.18
N ILE A 65 -4.81 2.31 -8.34
CA ILE A 65 -6.23 2.02 -8.44
C ILE A 65 -6.84 2.51 -9.78
N PRO A 66 -6.54 3.72 -10.28
CA PRO A 66 -6.94 4.14 -11.63
C PRO A 66 -6.43 3.23 -12.75
N ILE A 67 -5.17 2.75 -12.66
CA ILE A 67 -4.58 1.83 -13.64
C ILE A 67 -5.34 0.50 -13.64
N LEU A 68 -5.58 -0.08 -12.46
CA LEU A 68 -6.39 -1.30 -12.30
C LEU A 68 -7.79 -1.12 -12.92
N LYS A 69 -8.43 0.02 -12.70
CA LYS A 69 -9.74 0.32 -13.29
C LYS A 69 -9.68 0.48 -14.81
N ALA A 70 -8.61 1.07 -15.35
CA ALA A 70 -8.38 1.16 -16.79
C ALA A 70 -8.27 -0.25 -17.42
N LEU A 71 -7.59 -1.16 -16.72
CA LEU A 71 -7.48 -2.59 -17.03
C LEU A 71 -8.77 -3.39 -16.76
N LYS A 72 -9.87 -2.73 -16.36
CA LYS A 72 -11.17 -3.35 -16.03
C LYS A 72 -11.16 -4.27 -14.81
N VAL A 73 -10.17 -4.13 -13.93
CA VAL A 73 -10.12 -4.79 -12.61
C VAL A 73 -10.95 -3.99 -11.61
N GLN A 74 -11.79 -4.68 -10.83
CA GLN A 74 -12.66 -4.04 -9.84
C GLN A 74 -11.90 -3.80 -8.53
N ALA A 75 -11.19 -2.66 -8.46
CA ALA A 75 -10.42 -2.28 -7.28
C ALA A 75 -11.06 -1.11 -6.51
N ASP A 76 -11.30 -1.32 -5.22
CA ASP A 76 -11.77 -0.30 -4.28
C ASP A 76 -10.69 0.02 -3.24
N TRP A 77 -10.68 1.25 -2.75
CA TRP A 77 -9.79 1.72 -1.70
C TRP A 77 -10.61 2.15 -0.49
N ARG A 78 -10.34 1.52 0.66
CA ARG A 78 -10.98 1.79 1.95
C ARG A 78 -9.98 2.27 2.98
N ILE A 79 -10.43 3.15 3.87
CA ILE A 79 -9.65 3.63 5.01
C ILE A 79 -10.18 3.00 6.29
N ILE A 80 -9.27 2.55 7.15
CA ILE A 80 -9.66 2.06 8.48
C ILE A 80 -10.23 3.15 9.37
N HIS A 81 -11.05 2.74 10.31
CA HIS A 81 -11.55 3.64 11.33
C HIS A 81 -10.47 3.87 12.39
N GLY A 82 -10.18 5.14 12.66
CA GLY A 82 -9.17 5.57 13.61
C GLY A 82 -9.44 7.00 14.09
N ASP A 83 -9.10 7.27 15.34
CA ASP A 83 -8.99 8.63 15.86
C ASP A 83 -7.53 9.09 15.89
N GLN A 84 -7.30 10.34 16.34
CA GLN A 84 -5.96 10.93 16.38
C GLN A 84 -5.00 10.13 17.28
N GLU A 85 -5.49 9.54 18.37
CA GLU A 85 -4.69 8.74 19.29
C GLU A 85 -4.23 7.45 18.61
N PHE A 86 -5.14 6.73 17.94
CA PHE A 86 -4.82 5.55 17.16
C PHE A 86 -3.79 5.84 16.05
N PHE A 87 -3.96 6.93 15.31
CA PHE A 87 -3.00 7.30 14.25
C PHE A 87 -1.63 7.71 14.81
N SER A 88 -1.59 8.32 15.99
CA SER A 88 -0.33 8.59 16.70
C SER A 88 0.39 7.30 17.09
N ILE A 89 -0.33 6.37 17.73
CA ILE A 89 0.19 5.06 18.12
C ILE A 89 0.71 4.28 16.91
N THR A 90 -0.08 4.23 15.84
CA THR A 90 0.27 3.41 14.67
C THR A 90 1.38 4.03 13.82
N LYS A 91 1.60 5.34 13.92
CA LYS A 91 2.83 5.99 13.42
C LYS A 91 4.05 5.55 14.22
N SER A 92 3.94 5.44 15.54
CA SER A 92 5.01 4.87 16.36
C SER A 92 5.26 3.39 16.04
N PHE A 93 4.20 2.62 15.73
CA PHE A 93 4.36 1.23 15.28
C PHE A 93 5.15 1.12 13.97
N HIS A 94 4.82 1.97 12.99
CA HIS A 94 5.55 2.04 11.72
C HIS A 94 7.05 2.29 11.96
N ASN A 95 7.39 3.21 12.86
CA ASN A 95 8.77 3.50 13.21
C ASN A 95 9.46 2.35 13.96
N ALA A 96 8.76 1.74 14.91
CA ALA A 96 9.29 0.67 15.74
C ALA A 96 9.54 -0.63 14.97
N ILE A 97 8.75 -0.90 13.92
CA ILE A 97 9.02 -2.03 13.00
C ILE A 97 10.28 -1.79 12.17
N GLN A 98 10.66 -0.53 11.93
CA GLN A 98 11.94 -0.15 11.31
C GLN A 98 13.08 -0.06 12.34
N GLY A 99 12.94 -0.67 13.52
CA GLY A 99 13.98 -0.76 14.54
C GLY A 99 14.06 0.39 15.54
N GLN A 100 13.11 1.34 15.53
CA GLN A 100 13.09 2.38 16.58
C GLN A 100 12.67 1.80 17.93
N GLU A 101 13.24 2.34 19.01
CA GLU A 101 12.80 2.01 20.37
C GLU A 101 11.34 2.41 20.58
N PHE A 102 10.61 1.53 21.25
CA PHE A 102 9.19 1.70 21.53
C PHE A 102 8.81 0.88 22.75
N ASP A 103 8.06 1.49 23.66
CA ASP A 103 7.53 0.85 24.86
C ASP A 103 6.07 0.45 24.62
N LEU A 104 5.81 -0.85 24.56
CA LEU A 104 4.49 -1.39 24.23
C LEU A 104 3.66 -1.63 25.50
N THR A 105 2.95 -0.59 25.94
CA THR A 105 2.04 -0.67 27.09
C THR A 105 0.73 -1.42 26.77
N ASP A 106 0.05 -1.93 27.80
CA ASP A 106 -1.24 -2.62 27.62
C ASP A 106 -2.35 -1.69 27.12
N ASP A 107 -2.32 -0.41 27.48
CA ASP A 107 -3.24 0.61 26.95
C ASP A 107 -3.05 0.79 25.44
N ILE A 108 -1.79 0.85 24.97
CA ILE A 108 -1.46 0.92 23.53
C ILE A 108 -1.98 -0.31 22.80
N LYS A 109 -1.75 -1.52 23.34
CA LYS A 109 -2.26 -2.77 22.77
C LYS A 109 -3.79 -2.74 22.71
N HIS A 110 -4.45 -2.25 23.76
CA HIS A 110 -5.90 -2.13 23.82
C HIS A 110 -6.43 -1.19 22.74
N ILE A 111 -5.90 0.03 22.63
CA ILE A 111 -6.34 1.03 21.64
C ILE A 111 -6.17 0.50 20.21
N TYR A 112 -5.01 -0.09 19.90
CA TYR A 112 -4.75 -0.69 18.59
C TYR A 112 -5.77 -1.80 18.25
N THR A 113 -6.03 -2.68 19.21
CA THR A 113 -6.90 -3.83 19.04
C THR A 113 -8.37 -3.42 18.90
N GLN A 114 -8.83 -2.45 19.71
CA GLN A 114 -10.20 -1.93 19.64
C GLN A 114 -10.51 -1.29 18.29
N HIS A 115 -9.60 -0.46 17.77
CA HIS A 115 -9.78 0.19 16.48
C HIS A 115 -9.77 -0.80 15.30
N ASN A 116 -8.89 -1.79 15.33
CA ASN A 116 -8.87 -2.85 14.32
C ASN A 116 -10.13 -3.73 14.36
N ARG A 117 -10.60 -4.09 15.56
CA ARG A 117 -11.88 -4.79 15.75
C ARG A 117 -13.04 -3.96 15.20
N LYS A 118 -13.10 -2.67 15.53
CA LYS A 118 -14.15 -1.79 15.04
C LYS A 118 -14.12 -1.63 13.53
N SER A 119 -12.93 -1.53 12.96
CA SER A 119 -12.74 -1.48 11.51
C SER A 119 -13.20 -2.78 10.82
N ALA A 120 -12.95 -3.94 11.43
CA ALA A 120 -13.44 -5.23 10.93
C ALA A 120 -14.97 -5.31 10.91
N GLU A 121 -15.65 -4.81 11.96
CA GLU A 121 -17.12 -4.73 12.00
C GLU A 121 -17.68 -3.81 10.91
N LEU A 122 -16.98 -2.71 10.62
CA LEU A 122 -17.38 -1.73 9.60
C LEU A 122 -17.09 -2.21 8.17
N LEU A 123 -16.29 -3.26 7.98
CA LEU A 123 -15.99 -3.85 6.68
C LEU A 123 -17.12 -4.80 6.23
N THR A 124 -18.26 -4.21 5.87
CA THR A 124 -19.49 -4.97 5.52
C THR A 124 -19.57 -5.39 4.06
N SER A 125 -18.70 -4.90 3.18
CA SER A 125 -18.74 -5.21 1.74
C SER A 125 -18.14 -6.57 1.43
N ASP A 126 -18.71 -7.28 0.46
CA ASP A 126 -18.19 -8.56 -0.02
C ASP A 126 -17.17 -8.30 -1.15
N TYR A 127 -15.90 -8.58 -0.83
CA TYR A 127 -14.78 -8.56 -1.76
C TYR A 127 -14.17 -9.96 -1.80
N ASP A 128 -13.59 -10.31 -2.93
CA ASP A 128 -12.94 -11.60 -3.15
C ASP A 128 -11.48 -11.58 -2.66
N VAL A 129 -10.84 -10.41 -2.72
CA VAL A 129 -9.46 -10.20 -2.27
C VAL A 129 -9.36 -8.92 -1.43
N PHE A 130 -8.63 -9.00 -0.32
CA PHE A 130 -8.30 -7.89 0.56
C PHE A 130 -6.79 -7.70 0.58
N ILE A 131 -6.32 -6.50 0.26
CA ILE A 131 -4.92 -6.12 0.36
C ILE A 131 -4.81 -5.10 1.49
N VAL A 132 -4.19 -5.50 2.59
CA VAL A 132 -4.04 -4.67 3.78
C VAL A 132 -2.62 -4.12 3.81
N HIS A 133 -2.50 -2.80 3.72
CA HIS A 133 -1.22 -2.12 3.62
C HIS A 133 -0.74 -1.71 5.01
N ASP A 134 0.54 -2.01 5.30
CA ASP A 134 1.29 -1.55 6.47
C ASP A 134 0.75 -2.06 7.84
N PRO A 135 1.39 -1.70 8.96
CA PRO A 135 1.08 -2.26 10.28
C PRO A 135 -0.24 -1.77 10.89
N GLN A 136 -0.71 -0.59 10.50
CA GLN A 136 -1.84 0.08 11.16
C GLN A 136 -3.12 -0.77 11.10
N PRO A 137 -3.47 -1.38 9.95
CA PRO A 137 -4.61 -2.29 9.82
C PRO A 137 -4.23 -3.77 9.93
N ALA A 138 -3.02 -4.14 10.36
CA ALA A 138 -2.57 -5.53 10.28
C ALA A 138 -3.49 -6.51 11.04
N ALA A 139 -4.09 -6.12 12.17
CA ALA A 139 -5.03 -6.96 12.91
C ALA A 139 -6.42 -7.12 12.28
N LEU A 140 -6.71 -6.47 11.15
CA LEU A 140 -8.03 -6.50 10.53
C LEU A 140 -8.48 -7.92 10.13
N ARG A 141 -7.61 -8.72 9.51
CA ARG A 141 -7.90 -10.13 9.15
C ARG A 141 -8.24 -10.96 10.39
N TYR A 142 -7.50 -10.78 11.47
CA TYR A 142 -7.70 -11.54 12.70
C TYR A 142 -9.10 -11.33 13.30
N PHE A 143 -9.65 -10.11 13.22
CA PHE A 143 -11.01 -9.82 13.67
C PHE A 143 -12.09 -10.15 12.64
N ASN A 144 -11.72 -10.55 11.43
CA ASN A 144 -12.63 -10.88 10.34
C ASN A 144 -12.48 -12.31 9.81
N LYS A 145 -12.08 -13.26 10.68
CA LYS A 145 -11.79 -14.66 10.31
C LYS A 145 -12.91 -15.38 9.56
N ASN A 146 -14.16 -15.00 9.80
CA ASN A 146 -15.32 -15.65 9.18
C ASN A 146 -15.63 -15.11 7.77
N LYS A 147 -14.99 -14.02 7.36
CA LYS A 147 -15.25 -13.40 6.06
C LYS A 147 -14.50 -14.14 4.97
N LYS A 148 -15.27 -14.56 3.96
CA LYS A 148 -14.74 -15.22 2.76
C LYS A 148 -13.86 -14.24 1.97
N GLY A 149 -12.91 -14.78 1.23
CA GLY A 149 -11.95 -14.03 0.42
C GLY A 149 -10.51 -14.34 0.79
N LYS A 150 -9.59 -13.96 -0.08
CA LYS A 150 -8.14 -14.05 0.15
C LYS A 150 -7.65 -12.75 0.77
N TRP A 151 -6.76 -12.83 1.75
CA TRP A 151 -6.16 -11.66 2.35
C TRP A 151 -4.65 -11.66 2.18
N ILE A 152 -4.15 -10.51 1.76
CA ILE A 152 -2.76 -10.25 1.51
C ILE A 152 -2.34 -9.11 2.42
N TRP A 153 -1.29 -9.30 3.22
CA TRP A 153 -0.68 -8.20 3.96
C TRP A 153 0.50 -7.66 3.17
N ARG A 154 0.50 -6.37 2.86
CA ARG A 154 1.55 -5.70 2.09
C ARG A 154 2.33 -4.76 3.01
N CYS A 155 3.59 -5.12 3.29
CA CYS A 155 4.51 -4.29 4.06
C CYS A 155 5.32 -3.38 3.11
N HIS A 156 5.27 -2.06 3.33
CA HIS A 156 6.04 -1.09 2.52
C HIS A 156 7.31 -0.61 3.21
N ILE A 157 7.51 -0.96 4.48
CA ILE A 157 8.63 -0.54 5.31
C ILE A 157 9.69 -1.61 5.45
N ASP A 158 10.87 -1.20 5.90
CA ASP A 158 11.90 -2.13 6.34
C ASP A 158 11.48 -2.74 7.68
N SER A 159 11.37 -4.08 7.70
CA SER A 159 11.08 -4.85 8.90
C SER A 159 12.16 -5.91 9.17
N SER A 160 13.38 -5.70 8.68
CA SER A 160 14.49 -6.64 8.86
C SER A 160 14.92 -6.81 10.33
N ASP A 161 14.85 -5.74 11.12
CA ASP A 161 15.20 -5.72 12.55
C ASP A 161 14.18 -4.91 13.37
N PRO A 162 12.96 -5.43 13.58
CA PRO A 162 11.90 -4.70 14.27
C PRO A 162 12.11 -4.70 15.79
N ASN A 163 11.54 -3.70 16.47
CA ASN A 163 11.42 -3.72 17.93
C ASN A 163 10.78 -5.06 18.40
N PRO A 164 11.47 -5.87 19.23
CA PRO A 164 11.01 -7.22 19.53
C PRO A 164 9.67 -7.29 20.26
N GLU A 165 9.38 -6.33 21.14
CA GLU A 165 8.13 -6.31 21.91
C GLU A 165 6.93 -6.04 20.98
N LEU A 166 7.05 -5.04 20.13
CA LEU A 166 6.04 -4.74 19.13
C LEU A 166 5.88 -5.87 18.13
N TRP A 167 6.99 -6.40 17.62
CA TRP A 167 6.97 -7.49 16.65
C TRP A 167 6.23 -8.71 17.19
N ASN A 168 6.54 -9.15 18.42
CA ASN A 168 5.85 -10.27 19.07
C ASN A 168 4.35 -10.01 19.26
N PHE A 169 3.94 -8.76 19.42
CA PHE A 169 2.52 -8.39 19.51
C PHE A 169 1.81 -8.43 18.16
N ILE A 170 2.43 -7.96 17.08
CA ILE A 170 1.77 -7.85 15.76
C ILE A 170 1.93 -9.10 14.89
N ARG A 171 3.02 -9.87 15.05
CA ARG A 171 3.33 -11.06 14.24
C ARG A 171 2.15 -12.03 14.17
N PRO A 172 1.45 -12.39 15.27
CA PRO A 172 0.30 -13.31 15.20
C PRO A 172 -0.88 -12.78 14.36
N TYR A 173 -0.99 -11.46 14.20
CA TYR A 173 -1.99 -10.86 13.33
C TYR A 173 -1.59 -10.99 11.86
N ILE A 174 -0.31 -10.75 11.54
CA ILE A 174 0.23 -10.89 10.19
C ILE A 174 0.22 -12.35 9.73
N GLU A 175 0.50 -13.30 10.63
CA GLU A 175 0.45 -14.74 10.35
C GLU A 175 -0.97 -15.26 10.04
N SER A 176 -2.01 -14.45 10.27
CA SER A 176 -3.38 -14.79 9.91
C SER A 176 -3.73 -14.56 8.43
N TYR A 177 -2.82 -13.98 7.64
CA TYR A 177 -3.02 -13.70 6.22
C TYR A 177 -2.73 -14.92 5.33
N ASP A 178 -3.34 -14.96 4.14
CA ASP A 178 -3.12 -16.04 3.18
C ASP A 178 -1.77 -15.87 2.46
N ALA A 179 -1.34 -14.62 2.29
CA ALA A 179 -0.04 -14.26 1.75
C ALA A 179 0.47 -12.95 2.36
N VAL A 180 1.78 -12.77 2.32
CA VAL A 180 2.42 -11.50 2.65
C VAL A 180 3.27 -11.03 1.47
N VAL A 181 3.37 -9.71 1.32
CA VAL A 181 4.17 -9.11 0.25
C VAL A 181 5.10 -8.07 0.86
N PHE A 182 6.39 -8.19 0.57
CA PHE A 182 7.41 -7.24 1.00
C PHE A 182 8.05 -6.52 -0.19
N THR A 183 8.67 -5.38 0.07
CA THR A 183 9.46 -4.67 -0.96
C THR A 183 10.68 -5.49 -1.37
N LEU A 184 11.38 -6.06 -0.40
CA LEU A 184 12.62 -6.81 -0.57
C LEU A 184 12.62 -8.06 0.31
N LYS A 185 13.40 -9.07 -0.07
CA LYS A 185 13.53 -10.30 0.71
C LYS A 185 14.18 -10.06 2.07
N GLU A 186 15.10 -9.11 2.12
CA GLU A 186 15.85 -8.70 3.29
C GLU A 186 14.94 -8.08 4.36
N PHE A 187 13.77 -7.57 3.98
CA PHE A 187 12.82 -6.96 4.93
C PHE A 187 11.97 -7.99 5.67
N VAL A 188 12.04 -9.29 5.31
CA VAL A 188 11.23 -10.32 5.95
C VAL A 188 11.84 -10.68 7.31
N PRO A 189 11.10 -10.53 8.42
CA PRO A 189 11.54 -11.00 9.73
C PRO A 189 11.79 -12.52 9.71
N PRO A 190 12.88 -13.02 10.30
CA PRO A 190 13.30 -14.41 10.18
C PRO A 190 12.34 -15.41 10.84
N ASP A 191 11.53 -14.96 11.80
CA ASP A 191 10.57 -15.75 12.57
C ASP A 191 9.12 -15.62 12.07
N LEU A 192 8.89 -14.93 10.94
CA LEU A 192 7.57 -14.81 10.34
C LEU A 192 7.16 -16.11 9.66
N ASN A 193 6.08 -16.75 10.15
CA ASN A 193 5.59 -18.01 9.60
C ASN A 193 4.29 -17.84 8.80
N VAL A 194 4.40 -17.79 7.48
CA VAL A 194 3.28 -17.63 6.55
C VAL A 194 3.43 -18.54 5.34
N ASN A 195 2.30 -18.95 4.76
CA ASN A 195 2.28 -19.95 3.69
C ASN A 195 2.88 -19.43 2.37
N LEU A 196 2.70 -18.14 2.09
CA LEU A 196 3.13 -17.53 0.84
C LEU A 196 3.73 -16.15 1.13
N THR A 197 4.96 -15.94 0.66
CA THR A 197 5.70 -14.69 0.76
C THR A 197 6.13 -14.28 -0.63
N GLU A 198 5.72 -13.08 -1.06
CA GLU A 198 6.05 -12.50 -2.35
C GLU A 198 6.83 -11.19 -2.21
N TYR A 199 7.53 -10.83 -3.28
CA TYR A 199 8.37 -9.63 -3.31
C TYR A 199 7.97 -8.75 -4.49
N ILE A 200 7.54 -7.52 -4.19
CA ILE A 200 7.16 -6.54 -5.20
C ILE A 200 7.91 -5.25 -4.91
N LEU A 201 8.81 -4.87 -5.81
CA LEU A 201 9.57 -3.62 -5.71
C LEU A 201 8.63 -2.41 -5.83
N PRO A 202 8.97 -1.28 -5.19
CA PRO A 202 8.24 -0.04 -5.42
C PRO A 202 8.37 0.37 -6.88
N ALA A 203 7.30 0.96 -7.41
CA ALA A 203 7.25 1.50 -8.75
C ALA A 203 6.93 2.99 -8.71
N ILE A 204 7.28 3.68 -9.79
CA ILE A 204 6.88 5.07 -10.03
C ILE A 204 5.88 5.12 -11.17
N ASP A 205 4.94 6.07 -11.10
CA ASP A 205 4.12 6.43 -12.25
C ASP A 205 4.88 7.46 -13.11
N PRO A 206 5.38 7.09 -14.30
CA PRO A 206 6.20 7.96 -15.15
C PRO A 206 5.41 9.15 -15.69
N PHE A 207 4.08 9.11 -15.67
CA PHE A 207 3.25 10.23 -16.12
C PHE A 207 2.69 11.08 -14.98
N SER A 208 3.02 10.76 -13.74
CA SER A 208 2.65 11.59 -12.60
C SER A 208 3.39 12.93 -12.64
N SER A 209 2.81 13.97 -12.04
CA SER A 209 3.45 15.30 -11.96
C SER A 209 4.82 15.32 -11.30
N LYS A 210 5.16 14.26 -10.55
CA LYS A 210 6.46 14.09 -9.87
C LYS A 210 7.53 13.50 -10.79
N ASN A 211 7.15 12.68 -11.76
CA ASN A 211 8.08 11.89 -12.58
C ASN A 211 7.97 12.17 -14.07
N MET A 212 6.96 12.97 -14.49
CA MET A 212 6.76 13.33 -15.88
C MET A 212 8.00 14.03 -16.44
N GLU A 213 8.24 13.79 -17.72
CA GLU A 213 9.28 14.48 -18.46
C GLU A 213 9.01 16.00 -18.43
N LEU A 214 10.04 16.76 -18.08
CA LEU A 214 10.00 18.21 -18.06
C LEU A 214 10.72 18.76 -19.29
N PRO A 215 10.15 19.78 -19.96
CA PRO A 215 10.87 20.50 -21.01
C PRO A 215 12.23 21.03 -20.52
N GLU A 216 13.21 21.02 -21.41
CA GLU A 216 14.60 21.32 -21.07
C GLU A 216 14.78 22.72 -20.47
N ASP A 217 14.08 23.70 -21.02
CA ASP A 217 14.09 25.08 -20.55
C ASP A 217 13.52 25.20 -19.12
N VAL A 218 12.46 24.46 -18.79
CA VAL A 218 11.82 24.49 -17.47
C VAL A 218 12.77 24.00 -16.39
N TYR A 219 13.37 22.81 -16.55
CA TYR A 219 14.25 22.28 -15.51
C TYR A 219 15.58 23.05 -15.44
N ARG A 220 16.15 23.50 -16.57
CA ARG A 220 17.37 24.33 -16.55
C ARG A 220 17.16 25.62 -15.79
N ASN A 221 16.03 26.30 -16.00
CA ASN A 221 15.68 27.50 -15.25
C ASN A 221 15.48 27.21 -13.76
N ALA A 222 14.77 26.13 -13.41
CA ALA A 222 14.55 25.74 -12.02
C ALA A 222 15.87 25.45 -11.27
N VAL A 223 16.79 24.74 -11.91
CA VAL A 223 18.10 24.39 -11.32
C VAL A 223 19.00 25.63 -11.18
N ALA A 224 19.06 26.48 -12.21
CA ALA A 224 19.80 27.75 -12.14
C ALA A 224 19.26 28.68 -11.05
N ASN A 225 17.93 28.80 -10.92
CA ASN A 225 17.28 29.62 -9.88
C ASN A 225 17.47 29.05 -8.47
N SER A 226 17.74 27.75 -8.36
CA SER A 226 18.09 27.07 -7.10
C SER A 226 19.57 27.26 -6.73
N GLY A 227 20.35 27.99 -7.54
CA GLY A 227 21.75 28.32 -7.28
C GLY A 227 22.75 27.22 -7.62
N VAL A 228 22.33 26.20 -8.36
CA VAL A 228 23.22 25.11 -8.81
C VAL A 228 23.94 25.54 -10.10
N ASP A 229 25.27 25.45 -10.11
CA ASP A 229 26.06 25.77 -11.30
C ASP A 229 26.04 24.62 -12.30
N MET A 230 25.18 24.74 -13.32
CA MET A 230 25.01 23.76 -14.40
C MET A 230 26.24 23.56 -15.30
N ARG A 231 27.36 24.26 -15.05
CA ARG A 231 28.62 24.12 -15.80
C ARG A 231 29.64 23.23 -15.10
N ARG A 232 29.36 22.76 -13.87
CA ARG A 232 30.22 21.85 -13.12
C ARG A 232 29.45 20.53 -12.89
N PRO A 233 30.13 19.36 -13.00
CA PRO A 233 29.50 18.08 -12.68
C PRO A 233 29.07 17.98 -11.22
#